data_AF-A0A3S9XE01-F1
#
_entry.id   AF-A0A3S9XE01-F1
#
_cell.length_a   1.000
_cell.length_b   1.000
_cell.length_c   1.000
_cell.angle_alpha   90.00
_cell.angle_beta   90.00
_cell.angle_gamma   90.00
#
_symmetry.space_group_name_H-M   'P 1'
#
loop_
_entity.id
_entity.type
_entity.pdbx_description
1 polymer ?
#
loop_
_entity_poly.entity_id
_entity_poly.type
_entity_poly.pdbx_seq_one_letter_code
_entity_poly.pdbx_strand_id
1 'polypeptide(L)'
;MNNDDDSYTMGDIFRDWSEIKKKKRQSNLAYSTNLLIEQGIAFESKNGGVHLIVKADDTLIDFWPSTGFFTNRKAKRSGRGVRNLIKLVRGKKNVSEQPSKNTF
;
A
#
# COMPACT_ATOMS: atom_id res chain seq x y z
N MET A 1 -45.98 22.98 -13.22
CA MET A 1 -44.72 22.22 -13.11
C MET A 1 -43.76 23.06 -12.28
N ASN A 2 -43.41 22.64 -11.07
CA ASN A 2 -42.27 23.22 -10.36
C ASN A 2 -41.02 22.68 -11.06
N ASN A 3 -40.25 23.57 -11.68
CA ASN A 3 -38.90 23.25 -12.10
C ASN A 3 -38.04 23.32 -10.83
N ASP A 4 -38.03 22.23 -10.08
CA ASP A 4 -36.97 21.97 -9.11
C ASP A 4 -35.70 21.71 -9.94
N ASP A 5 -35.12 22.81 -10.43
CA ASP A 5 -33.77 22.84 -10.99
C ASP A 5 -32.82 22.61 -9.81
N ASP A 6 -32.60 21.34 -9.48
CA ASP A 6 -31.54 20.85 -8.60
C ASP A 6 -30.16 21.18 -9.23
N SER A 7 -29.87 22.47 -9.30
CA SER A 7 -28.58 23.01 -9.74
C SER A 7 -27.56 22.73 -8.64
N TYR A 8 -26.92 21.56 -8.73
CA TYR A 8 -25.79 21.20 -7.87
C TYR A 8 -24.76 22.33 -7.88
N THR A 9 -24.53 22.93 -6.71
CA THR A 9 -23.51 23.97 -6.61
C THR A 9 -22.13 23.33 -6.71
N MET A 10 -21.16 24.05 -7.26
CA MET A 10 -19.76 23.59 -7.29
C MET A 10 -19.24 23.26 -5.89
N GLY A 11 -19.73 23.95 -4.84
CA GLY A 11 -19.39 23.68 -3.45
C GLY A 11 -19.82 22.28 -2.97
N ASP A 12 -21.03 21.85 -3.34
CA ASP A 12 -21.54 20.52 -3.00
C ASP A 12 -20.72 19.41 -3.69
N ILE A 13 -20.36 19.63 -4.96
CA ILE A 13 -19.50 18.71 -5.71
C ILE A 13 -18.12 18.56 -5.05
N PHE A 14 -17.49 19.65 -4.60
CA PHE A 14 -16.18 19.60 -3.92
C PHE A 14 -16.25 18.90 -2.56
N ARG A 15 -17.32 19.11 -1.80
CA ARG A 15 -17.53 18.43 -0.52
C ARG A 15 -17.68 16.92 -0.71
N ASP A 16 -18.54 16.51 -1.63
CA ASP A 16 -18.79 15.10 -1.91
C ASP A 16 -17.53 14.40 -2.43
N TRP A 17 -16.77 15.07 -3.30
CA TRP A 17 -15.49 14.59 -3.80
C TRP A 17 -14.44 14.39 -2.69
N SER A 18 -14.41 15.31 -1.71
CA SER A 18 -13.51 15.23 -0.56
C SER A 18 -13.86 14.04 0.34
N GLU A 19 -15.15 13.81 0.58
CA GLU A 19 -15.63 12.65 1.34
C GLU A 19 -15.35 11.33 0.63
N ILE A 20 -15.53 11.25 -0.69
CA ILE A 20 -15.18 10.08 -1.49
C ILE A 20 -13.68 9.76 -1.35
N LYS A 21 -12.81 10.76 -1.47
CA LYS A 21 -11.36 10.59 -1.30
C LYS A 21 -10.99 10.08 0.10
N LYS A 22 -11.64 10.61 1.14
CA LYS A 22 -11.41 10.18 2.53
C LYS A 22 -11.82 8.73 2.74
N LYS A 23 -13.03 8.35 2.30
CA LYS A 23 -13.53 6.96 2.33
C LYS A 23 -12.59 6.03 1.57
N LYS A 24 -12.12 6.44 0.38
CA LYS A 24 -11.17 5.65 -0.41
C LYS A 24 -9.85 5.44 0.32
N ARG A 25 -9.29 6.46 0.95
CA ARG A 25 -8.05 6.36 1.74
C ARG A 25 -8.20 5.44 2.94
N GLN A 26 -9.34 5.49 3.64
CA GLN A 26 -9.63 4.55 4.75
C GLN A 26 -9.78 3.12 4.26
N SER A 27 -10.52 2.91 3.16
CA SER A 27 -10.65 1.59 2.54
C SER A 27 -9.29 1.03 2.09
N ASN A 28 -8.46 1.86 1.45
CA ASN A 28 -7.11 1.46 1.05
C ASN A 28 -6.22 1.13 2.26
N LEU A 29 -6.33 1.89 3.35
CA LEU A 29 -5.60 1.65 4.59
C LEU A 29 -5.92 0.28 5.16
N ALA A 30 -7.21 -0.01 5.36
CA ALA A 30 -7.67 -1.29 5.90
C ALA A 30 -7.30 -2.46 4.96
N TYR A 31 -7.64 -2.34 3.67
CA TYR A 31 -7.36 -3.38 2.68
C TYR A 31 -5.87 -3.72 2.58
N SER A 32 -5.01 -2.70 2.48
CA SER A 32 -3.59 -2.91 2.29
C SER A 32 -2.92 -3.51 3.53
N THR A 33 -3.32 -3.06 4.73
CA THR A 33 -2.79 -3.61 5.99
C THR A 33 -3.23 -5.07 6.17
N ASN A 34 -4.51 -5.37 5.94
CA ASN A 34 -5.03 -6.75 6.03
C ASN A 34 -4.33 -7.66 5.03
N LEU A 35 -4.09 -7.20 3.81
CA LEU A 35 -3.39 -8.01 2.83
C LEU A 35 -1.94 -8.33 3.26
N LEU A 36 -1.23 -7.41 3.94
CA LEU A 36 0.09 -7.73 4.49
C LEU A 36 0.01 -8.80 5.59
N ILE A 37 -1.00 -8.72 6.46
CA ILE A 37 -1.26 -9.71 7.52
C ILE A 37 -1.58 -11.08 6.92
N GLU A 38 -2.52 -11.15 5.97
CA GLU A 38 -2.92 -12.38 5.27
C GLU A 38 -1.74 -13.04 4.54
N GLN A 39 -0.81 -12.24 4.01
CA GLN A 39 0.38 -12.75 3.33
C GLN A 39 1.53 -13.09 4.29
N GLY A 40 1.35 -12.98 5.60
CA GLY A 40 2.35 -13.28 6.63
C GLY A 40 3.55 -12.34 6.60
N ILE A 41 3.39 -11.10 6.11
CA ILE A 41 4.47 -10.14 5.98
C ILE A 41 4.59 -9.35 7.28
N ALA A 42 5.75 -9.45 7.93
CA ALA A 42 6.04 -8.72 9.15
C ALA A 42 6.22 -7.22 8.88
N PHE A 43 5.57 -6.40 9.70
CA PHE A 43 5.73 -4.94 9.67
C PHE A 43 5.61 -4.35 11.08
N GLU A 44 6.20 -3.18 11.26
CA GLU A 44 5.96 -2.32 12.41
C GLU A 44 4.96 -1.23 12.04
N SER A 45 3.95 -1.01 12.87
CA SER A 45 2.95 0.05 12.67
C SER A 45 3.38 1.33 13.38
N LYS A 46 3.37 2.47 12.65
CA LYS A 46 3.60 3.81 13.18
C LYS A 46 2.36 4.69 12.94
N ASN A 47 2.15 5.68 13.80
CA ASN A 47 1.10 6.69 13.66
C ASN A 47 -0.29 6.08 13.41
N GLY A 48 -0.67 5.06 14.19
CA GLY A 48 -1.96 4.38 14.04
C GLY A 48 -2.14 3.61 12.73
N GLY A 49 -1.05 3.16 12.10
CA GLY A 49 -1.09 2.36 10.86
C GLY A 49 -1.02 3.17 9.58
N VAL A 50 -0.98 4.51 9.65
CA VAL A 50 -0.82 5.37 8.47
C VAL A 50 0.54 5.15 7.79
N HIS A 51 1.54 4.74 8.56
CA HIS A 51 2.87 4.40 8.07
C HIS A 51 3.29 3.05 8.64
N LEU A 52 3.64 2.12 7.77
CA LEU A 52 4.12 0.78 8.12
C LEU A 52 5.58 0.64 7.68
N ILE A 53 6.43 0.13 8.57
CA ILE A 53 7.80 -0.26 8.25
C ILE A 53 7.78 -1.76 7.99
N VAL A 54 7.75 -2.14 6.72
CA VAL A 54 7.74 -3.54 6.28
C VAL A 54 9.15 -4.11 6.33
N LYS A 55 9.31 -5.26 6.99
CA LYS A 55 10.58 -5.98 7.09
C LYS A 55 10.71 -6.91 5.87
N ALA A 56 11.72 -6.67 5.05
CA ALA A 56 12.21 -7.63 4.07
C ALA A 56 13.62 -8.09 4.50
N ASP A 57 14.07 -9.24 4.01
CA ASP A 57 15.27 -9.95 4.50
C ASP A 57 16.45 -9.02 4.79
N ASP A 58 16.70 -8.09 3.87
CA ASP A 58 17.95 -7.34 3.80
C ASP A 58 17.73 -5.81 3.72
N THR A 59 16.49 -5.36 3.95
CA THR A 59 16.10 -3.94 3.87
C THR A 59 14.76 -3.68 4.55
N LEU A 60 14.57 -2.41 4.96
CA LEU A 60 13.29 -1.91 5.43
C LEU A 60 12.60 -1.13 4.32
N ILE A 61 11.28 -1.27 4.26
CA ILE A 61 10.44 -0.57 3.29
C ILE A 61 9.42 0.27 4.05
N ASP A 62 9.49 1.60 3.87
CA ASP A 62 8.46 2.53 4.33
C ASP A 62 7.23 2.38 3.43
N PHE A 63 6.06 2.18 4.01
CA PHE A 63 4.81 1.97 3.27
C PHE A 63 3.67 2.80 3.86
N TRP A 64 3.00 3.59 3.02
CA TRP A 64 1.82 4.39 3.36
C TRP A 64 0.57 3.75 2.78
N PRO A 65 -0.16 2.91 3.53
CA PRO A 65 -1.17 2.02 2.96
C PRO A 65 -2.37 2.78 2.37
N SER A 66 -2.71 3.94 2.95
CA SER A 66 -3.81 4.80 2.48
C SER A 66 -3.62 5.31 1.04
N THR A 67 -2.38 5.57 0.63
CA THR A 67 -2.02 6.05 -0.72
C THR A 67 -1.32 4.98 -1.56
N GLY A 68 -1.01 3.84 -0.95
CA GLY A 68 -0.24 2.75 -1.55
C GLY A 68 1.23 3.08 -1.82
N PHE A 69 1.75 4.24 -1.41
CA PHE A 69 3.15 4.61 -1.67
C PHE A 69 4.10 3.75 -0.84
N PHE A 70 5.22 3.31 -1.41
CA PHE A 70 6.31 2.72 -0.65
C PHE A 70 7.68 3.19 -1.13
N THR A 71 8.67 3.15 -0.23
CA THR A 71 10.08 3.44 -0.51
C THR A 71 10.98 2.42 0.15
N ASN A 72 11.86 1.80 -0.63
CA ASN A 72 12.90 0.91 -0.15
C ASN A 72 14.11 1.73 0.32
N ARG A 73 14.43 1.67 1.62
CA ARG A 73 15.48 2.49 2.23
C ARG A 73 16.87 2.18 1.65
N LYS A 74 17.21 0.90 1.45
CA LYS A 74 18.52 0.46 0.91
C LYS A 74 18.67 0.76 -0.57
N ALA A 75 17.65 0.42 -1.38
CA ALA A 75 17.73 0.56 -2.83
C ALA A 75 17.43 1.98 -3.34
N LYS A 76 16.96 2.89 -2.48
CA LYS A 76 16.46 4.23 -2.84
C LYS A 76 15.45 4.21 -4.00
N ARG A 77 14.66 3.13 -4.10
CA ARG A 77 13.59 2.96 -5.10
C ARG A 77 12.23 3.07 -4.44
N SER A 78 11.32 3.76 -5.09
CA SER A 78 9.94 3.92 -4.65
C SER A 78 8.96 3.26 -5.62
N GLY A 79 7.73 3.06 -5.15
CA GLY A 79 6.67 2.46 -5.95
C GLY A 79 5.29 2.68 -5.35
N ARG A 80 4.29 2.07 -5.98
CA ARG A 80 2.88 2.18 -5.60
C ARG A 80 2.20 0.81 -5.55
N GLY A 81 1.26 0.69 -4.63
CA GLY A 81 0.34 -0.44 -4.46
C GLY A 81 0.89 -1.56 -3.57
N VAL A 82 0.03 -2.06 -2.68
CA VAL A 82 0.36 -3.17 -1.77
C VAL A 82 0.76 -4.45 -2.52
N ARG A 83 0.16 -4.75 -3.67
CA ARG A 83 0.50 -5.94 -4.47
C ARG A 83 1.92 -5.87 -5.02
N ASN A 84 2.35 -4.69 -5.46
CA ASN A 84 3.71 -4.49 -5.96
C ASN A 84 4.73 -4.54 -4.81
N LEU A 85 4.37 -4.02 -3.64
CA LEU A 85 5.15 -4.17 -2.42
C LEU A 85 5.34 -5.66 -2.05
N ILE A 86 4.25 -6.44 -2.05
CA ILE A 86 4.30 -7.88 -1.78
C ILE A 86 5.21 -8.60 -2.79
N LYS A 87 5.07 -8.28 -4.08
CA LYS A 87 5.95 -8.84 -5.13
C LYS A 87 7.42 -8.49 -4.87
N LEU A 88 7.72 -7.26 -4.45
CA LEU A 88 9.08 -6.84 -4.11
C LEU A 88 9.65 -7.62 -2.91
N VAL A 89 8.85 -7.79 -1.85
CA VAL A 89 9.25 -8.53 -0.64
C VAL A 89 9.47 -10.01 -0.95
N ARG A 90 8.57 -10.64 -1.70
CA ARG A 90 8.65 -12.07 -2.04
C ARG A 90 9.64 -12.38 -3.15
N GLY A 91 9.75 -11.52 -4.15
CA GLY A 91 10.66 -11.70 -5.28
C GLY A 91 12.13 -11.75 -4.86
N LYS A 92 12.49 -11.14 -3.72
CA LYS A 92 13.82 -11.28 -3.12
C LYS A 92 14.11 -12.65 -2.54
N LYS A 93 13.09 -13.42 -2.12
CA LYS A 93 13.29 -14.74 -1.49
C LYS A 93 13.82 -15.81 -2.47
N ASN A 94 13.81 -15.56 -3.78
CA ASN A 94 14.12 -16.58 -4.79
C ASN A 94 15.57 -16.57 -5.30
N VAL A 95 16.53 -15.96 -4.59
CA VAL A 95 17.93 -15.86 -5.06
C VAL A 95 18.95 -16.60 -4.18
N SER A 96 18.57 -17.20 -3.04
CA SER A 96 19.54 -17.84 -2.13
C SER A 96 19.42 -19.35 -1.92
N GLU A 97 18.56 -20.06 -2.64
CA GLU A 97 18.51 -21.54 -2.59
C GLU A 97 18.37 -22.11 -4.00
N GLN A 98 19.49 -22.21 -4.70
CA GLN A 98 19.67 -23.24 -5.72
C GLN A 98 20.73 -24.19 -5.16
N PRO A 99 20.41 -25.47 -4.87
CA PRO A 99 21.44 -26.43 -4.52
C PRO A 99 22.43 -26.53 -5.68
N SER A 100 23.71 -26.36 -5.36
CA SER A 100 24.83 -26.70 -6.22
C SER A 100 24.55 -28.04 -6.91
N LYS A 101 24.41 -28.02 -8.24
CA LYS A 101 24.48 -29.25 -9.04
C LYS A 101 25.94 -29.70 -9.01
N ASN A 102 26.28 -30.46 -7.99
CA ASN A 102 27.50 -31.25 -7.95
C ASN A 102 27.28 -32.44 -8.88
N THR A 103 27.85 -32.40 -10.08
CA THR A 103 28.01 -33.60 -10.91
C THR A 103 29.50 -33.86 -11.03
N PHE A 104 29.93 -34.97 -10.45
CA PHE A 104 31.25 -35.59 -10.60
C PHE A 104 31.48 -36.07 -12.03
#